data_AF-A0A1A8N255-F1
#
_entry.id   AF-A0A1A8N255-F1
#
_cell.length_a   1.000
_cell.length_b   1.000
_cell.length_c   1.000
_cell.angle_alpha   90.00
_cell.angle_beta   90.00
_cell.angle_gamma   90.00
#
_symmetry.space_group_name_H-M   'P 1'
#
loop_
_entity.id
_entity.type
_entity.pdbx_description
1 polymer ?
#
loop_
_entity_poly.entity_id
_entity_poly.type
_entity_poly.pdbx_seq_one_letter_code
_entity_poly.pdbx_strand_id
1 'polypeptide(L)'
;LKRMEIAGLGHCDFIDRPDPGGLMQALEELDYLAALDNDGNLSEMGIIMSELPLEPQMAKTVLASCEFDCVSEVVIIAAMLTAPSCFGAPPVDLKPEAIQCYVKLQHPEGDHFTLINIYKAFKQLQQDPYCNEERWCQDLFLNHAALLVADALHSELTDTLKRIELPISAPAFGSRTNTINIKRALLAGFFMQVARDVDGSGNYFILTHKHVAQIHPLSAYGAKSPKLGLPEWVLFHEHTFSEDNCLRTLTHITPEEFVQMVPQYFFYNLPSSESKDILQSILNREASLCQKGKSHKETPEDQTTDRCVIQ
;
A
#
# COMPACT_ATOMS: atom_id res chain seq x y z
N LEU A 1 18.41 4.41 -13.76
CA LEU A 1 18.79 5.31 -14.89
C LEU A 1 18.96 6.75 -14.44
N LYS A 2 17.88 7.46 -14.07
CA LYS A 2 17.97 8.85 -13.58
C LYS A 2 18.98 9.05 -12.45
N ARG A 3 19.04 8.11 -11.50
CA ARG A 3 20.05 8.13 -10.42
C ARG A 3 21.49 7.97 -10.93
N MET A 4 21.70 7.15 -11.97
CA MET A 4 23.01 6.95 -12.57
C MET A 4 23.47 8.20 -13.33
N GLU A 5 22.55 8.89 -14.00
CA GLU A 5 22.81 10.18 -14.64
C GLU A 5 23.29 11.22 -13.63
N ILE A 6 22.64 11.32 -12.46
CA ILE A 6 23.08 12.19 -11.35
C ILE A 6 24.46 11.77 -10.83
N ALA A 7 24.72 10.47 -10.71
CA ALA A 7 26.01 9.95 -10.28
C ALA A 7 27.14 10.12 -11.32
N GLY A 8 26.86 10.72 -12.49
CA GLY A 8 27.83 10.90 -13.56
C GLY A 8 28.27 9.58 -14.22
N LEU A 9 27.54 8.50 -13.96
CA LEU A 9 27.74 7.22 -14.63
C LEU A 9 27.08 7.35 -16.01
N GLY A 10 27.88 7.21 -17.08
CA GLY A 10 27.57 7.67 -18.44
C GLY A 10 26.28 7.14 -19.10
N HIS A 11 26.06 7.59 -20.33
CA HIS A 11 24.86 7.31 -21.14
C HIS A 11 24.54 5.81 -21.17
N CYS A 12 23.30 5.45 -20.84
CA CYS A 12 22.88 4.07 -20.82
C CYS A 12 22.57 3.60 -22.24
N ASP A 13 23.54 2.94 -22.88
CA ASP A 13 23.37 2.32 -24.18
C ASP A 13 22.59 1.01 -24.03
N PHE A 14 21.28 1.06 -24.27
CA PHE A 14 20.45 -0.13 -24.31
C PHE A 14 20.85 -1.02 -25.49
N ILE A 15 21.01 -2.33 -25.24
CA ILE A 15 21.18 -3.34 -26.30
C ILE A 15 19.93 -3.37 -27.18
N ASP A 16 18.76 -3.45 -26.55
CA ASP A 16 17.44 -3.25 -27.17
C ASP A 16 16.71 -2.15 -26.41
N ARG A 17 16.32 -1.09 -27.12
CA ARG A 17 15.61 0.03 -26.51
C ARG A 17 14.20 -0.40 -26.08
N PRO A 18 13.74 0.00 -24.89
CA PRO A 18 12.37 -0.27 -24.48
C PRO A 18 11.36 0.43 -25.41
N ASP A 19 10.14 -0.10 -25.47
CA ASP A 19 9.03 0.55 -26.16
C ASP A 19 8.84 1.99 -25.64
N PRO A 20 8.73 3.00 -26.52
CA PRO A 20 8.56 4.39 -26.10
C PRO A 20 7.33 4.61 -25.23
N GLY A 21 6.23 3.90 -25.49
CA GLY A 21 5.01 3.98 -24.69
C GLY A 21 5.21 3.45 -23.28
N GLY A 22 5.86 2.29 -23.13
CA GLY A 22 6.21 1.73 -21.82
C GLY A 22 7.16 2.64 -21.03
N LEU A 23 8.12 3.29 -21.69
CA LEU A 23 9.00 4.26 -21.05
C LEU A 23 8.23 5.51 -20.58
N MET A 24 7.32 6.02 -21.40
CA MET A 24 6.48 7.16 -21.03
C MET A 24 5.57 6.83 -19.85
N GLN A 25 4.96 5.63 -19.83
CA GLN A 25 4.15 5.18 -18.71
C GLN A 25 4.98 5.09 -17.42
N ALA A 26 6.19 4.53 -17.47
CA ALA A 26 7.06 4.46 -16.30
C ALA A 26 7.45 5.86 -15.77
N LEU A 27 7.68 6.83 -16.66
CA LEU A 27 7.94 8.22 -16.26
C LEU A 27 6.70 8.87 -15.63
N GLU A 28 5.51 8.63 -16.19
CA GLU A 28 4.24 9.12 -15.65
C GLU A 28 3.95 8.54 -14.25
N GLU A 29 4.17 7.23 -14.05
CA GLU A 29 4.02 6.58 -12.75
C GLU A 29 5.00 7.15 -11.71
N LEU A 30 6.25 7.41 -12.10
CA LEU A 30 7.24 8.05 -11.22
C LEU A 30 6.87 9.50 -10.88
N ASP A 31 6.31 10.25 -11.84
CA ASP A 31 5.79 11.59 -11.62
C ASP A 31 4.62 11.57 -10.63
N TYR A 32 3.65 10.65 -10.78
CA TYR A 32 2.54 10.48 -9.84
C TYR A 32 3.01 10.15 -8.41
N LEU A 33 4.10 9.41 -8.26
CA LEU A 33 4.69 9.09 -6.95
C LEU A 33 5.50 10.27 -6.35
N ALA A 34 5.58 11.40 -7.07
CA ALA A 34 6.44 12.54 -6.78
C ALA A 34 7.94 12.18 -6.72
N ALA A 35 8.35 11.13 -7.45
CA ALA A 35 9.75 10.76 -7.59
C ALA A 35 10.49 11.65 -8.59
N LEU A 36 9.76 12.35 -9.45
CA LEU A 36 10.29 13.32 -10.40
C LEU A 36 9.93 14.75 -10.02
N ASP A 37 10.74 15.71 -10.45
CA ASP A 37 10.42 17.14 -10.42
C ASP A 37 9.75 17.60 -11.73
N ASN A 38 9.35 18.87 -11.80
CA ASN A 38 8.67 19.45 -12.96
C ASN A 38 9.51 19.44 -14.25
N ASP A 39 10.82 19.28 -14.13
CA ASP A 39 11.76 19.21 -15.25
C ASP A 39 12.06 17.75 -15.66
N GLY A 40 11.48 16.77 -14.95
CA GLY A 40 11.66 15.33 -15.18
C GLY A 40 12.97 14.78 -14.61
N ASN A 41 13.63 15.47 -13.68
CA ASN A 41 14.77 14.98 -12.91
C ASN A 41 14.30 14.29 -11.62
N LEU A 42 15.18 13.58 -10.92
CA LEU A 42 14.80 13.01 -9.62
C LEU A 42 14.58 14.11 -8.59
N SER A 43 13.42 14.07 -7.94
CA SER A 43 13.14 14.89 -6.75
C SER A 43 13.92 14.37 -5.54
N GLU A 44 13.92 15.12 -4.43
CA GLU A 44 14.50 14.66 -3.15
C GLU A 44 13.87 13.32 -2.72
N MET A 45 12.55 13.21 -2.85
CA MET A 45 11.80 11.97 -2.60
C MET A 45 12.28 10.85 -3.53
N GLY A 46 12.45 11.11 -4.83
CA GLY A 46 12.95 10.13 -5.79
C GLY A 46 14.37 9.65 -5.49
N ILE A 47 15.24 10.54 -5.03
CA ILE A 47 16.61 10.19 -4.60
C ILE A 47 16.54 9.21 -3.41
N ILE A 48 15.72 9.50 -2.39
CA ILE A 48 15.58 8.62 -1.23
C ILE A 48 14.94 7.29 -1.64
N MET A 49 13.86 7.30 -2.44
CA MET A 49 13.22 6.07 -2.95
C MET A 49 14.22 5.16 -3.65
N SER A 50 15.14 5.73 -4.43
CA SER A 50 16.14 4.98 -5.18
C SER A 50 17.29 4.40 -4.35
N GLU A 51 17.35 4.68 -3.03
CA GLU A 51 18.24 3.96 -2.09
C GLU A 51 17.66 2.61 -1.67
N LEU A 52 16.35 2.44 -1.77
CA LEU A 52 15.66 1.24 -1.31
C LEU A 52 15.67 0.18 -2.41
N PRO A 53 15.99 -1.09 -2.11
CA PRO A 53 15.95 -2.19 -3.07
C PRO A 53 14.50 -2.67 -3.30
N LEU A 54 13.61 -1.74 -3.64
CA LEU A 54 12.17 -1.94 -3.76
C LEU A 54 11.64 -1.32 -5.05
N GLU A 55 10.48 -1.80 -5.51
CA GLU A 55 9.73 -1.13 -6.57
C GLU A 55 9.30 0.29 -6.13
N PRO A 56 9.18 1.26 -7.06
CA PRO A 56 8.86 2.64 -6.72
C PRO A 56 7.60 2.80 -5.84
N GLN A 57 6.52 2.07 -6.11
CA GLN A 57 5.30 2.11 -5.30
C GLN A 57 5.58 1.67 -3.85
N MET A 58 6.31 0.56 -3.67
CA MET A 58 6.63 0.05 -2.32
C MET A 58 7.63 0.96 -1.60
N ALA A 59 8.63 1.49 -2.30
CA ALA A 59 9.54 2.49 -1.75
C ALA A 59 8.78 3.73 -1.26
N LYS A 60 7.83 4.23 -2.06
CA LYS A 60 6.96 5.35 -1.67
C LYS A 60 6.13 5.02 -0.43
N THR A 61 5.57 3.81 -0.35
CA THR A 61 4.82 3.34 0.81
C THR A 61 5.68 3.27 2.08
N VAL A 62 6.93 2.80 1.99
CA VAL A 62 7.86 2.79 3.12
C VAL A 62 8.19 4.22 3.56
N LEU A 63 8.43 5.15 2.64
CA LEU A 63 8.68 6.55 3.01
C LEU A 63 7.45 7.20 3.65
N ALA A 64 6.26 6.99 3.09
CA ALA A 64 5.02 7.50 3.67
C ALA A 64 4.75 6.92 5.06
N SER A 65 5.17 5.68 5.33
CA SER A 65 5.02 5.07 6.65
C SER A 65 5.82 5.79 7.75
N CYS A 66 6.87 6.53 7.37
CA CYS A 66 7.62 7.39 8.29
C CYS A 66 6.78 8.59 8.74
N GLU A 67 5.94 9.14 7.87
CA GLU A 67 5.03 10.25 8.18
C GLU A 67 3.83 9.79 9.02
N PHE A 68 3.42 8.53 8.89
CA PHE A 68 2.29 7.94 9.59
C PHE A 68 2.68 7.09 10.81
N ASP A 69 3.94 7.09 11.23
CA ASP A 69 4.44 6.34 12.39
C ASP A 69 4.12 4.82 12.36
N CYS A 70 4.11 4.19 11.18
CA CYS A 70 3.81 2.75 11.00
C CYS A 70 4.92 1.96 10.28
N VAL A 71 6.15 2.47 10.33
CA VAL A 71 7.34 1.91 9.63
C VAL A 71 7.59 0.46 9.98
N SER A 72 7.54 0.10 11.28
CA SER A 72 7.79 -1.27 11.74
C SER A 72 6.89 -2.30 11.04
N GLU A 73 5.62 -1.98 10.84
CA GLU A 73 4.66 -2.85 10.17
C GLU A 73 4.78 -2.81 8.65
N VAL A 74 5.06 -1.65 8.07
CA VAL A 74 5.17 -1.49 6.61
C VAL A 74 6.45 -2.15 6.06
N VAL A 75 7.56 -2.13 6.80
CA VAL A 75 8.79 -2.86 6.41
C VAL A 75 8.55 -4.36 6.38
N ILE A 76 7.74 -4.91 7.29
CA ILE A 76 7.31 -6.31 7.24
C ILE A 76 6.52 -6.59 5.98
N ILE A 77 5.53 -5.75 5.65
CA ILE A 77 4.74 -5.88 4.42
C ILE A 77 5.65 -5.85 3.19
N ALA A 78 6.55 -4.87 3.10
CA ALA A 78 7.50 -4.73 2.00
C ALA A 78 8.34 -6.00 1.82
N ALA A 79 8.95 -6.50 2.90
CA ALA A 79 9.77 -7.70 2.85
C ALA A 79 8.99 -8.95 2.45
N MET A 80 7.77 -9.13 2.99
CA MET A 80 6.90 -10.27 2.69
C MET A 80 6.37 -10.26 1.24
N LEU A 81 6.24 -9.08 0.63
CA LEU A 81 5.80 -8.92 -0.75
C LEU A 81 6.95 -8.99 -1.77
N THR A 82 8.16 -8.55 -1.39
CA THR A 82 9.35 -8.67 -2.23
C THR A 82 9.92 -10.08 -2.25
N ALA A 83 9.78 -10.84 -1.16
CA ALA A 83 10.11 -12.25 -1.14
C ALA A 83 9.16 -13.07 -2.02
N PRO A 84 9.56 -14.28 -2.48
CA PRO A 84 8.62 -15.24 -3.06
C PRO A 84 7.42 -15.46 -2.12
N SER A 85 6.24 -15.77 -2.67
CA SER A 85 5.04 -15.99 -1.87
C SER A 85 5.29 -16.97 -0.72
N CYS A 86 4.94 -16.55 0.51
CA CYS A 86 5.02 -17.40 1.69
C CYS A 86 3.93 -18.47 1.73
N PHE A 87 2.88 -18.36 0.90
CA PHE A 87 1.85 -19.37 0.78
C PHE A 87 2.38 -20.52 -0.09
N GLY A 88 2.40 -21.73 0.46
CA GLY A 88 2.80 -22.92 -0.29
C GLY A 88 1.79 -23.27 -1.38
N ALA A 89 2.25 -24.11 -2.31
CA ALA A 89 1.39 -24.74 -3.32
C ALA A 89 0.97 -26.13 -2.83
N PRO A 90 -0.13 -26.25 -2.06
CA PRO A 90 -0.59 -27.55 -1.58
C PRO A 90 -1.01 -28.44 -2.77
N PRO A 91 -0.82 -29.77 -2.68
CA PRO A 91 -1.46 -30.72 -3.58
C PRO A 91 -2.97 -30.48 -3.66
N VAL A 92 -3.57 -30.82 -4.81
CA VAL A 92 -5.00 -30.55 -5.08
C VAL A 92 -5.91 -31.08 -3.98
N ASP A 93 -5.62 -32.26 -3.45
CA ASP A 93 -6.42 -32.93 -2.41
C ASP A 93 -6.34 -32.23 -1.04
N LEU A 94 -5.26 -31.48 -0.79
CA LEU A 94 -5.01 -30.77 0.47
C LEU A 94 -5.36 -29.26 0.39
N LYS A 95 -5.76 -28.76 -0.79
CA LYS A 95 -6.26 -27.38 -0.96
C LYS A 95 -7.33 -26.98 0.06
N PRO A 96 -8.39 -27.78 0.34
CA PRO A 96 -9.42 -27.38 1.30
C PRO A 96 -8.88 -27.30 2.74
N GLU A 97 -7.91 -28.14 3.10
CA GLU A 97 -7.25 -28.11 4.41
C GLU A 97 -6.34 -26.89 4.54
N ALA A 98 -5.54 -26.61 3.52
CA ALA A 98 -4.69 -25.42 3.47
C ALA A 98 -5.50 -24.13 3.61
N ILE A 99 -6.64 -24.02 2.92
CA ILE A 99 -7.56 -22.88 3.06
C ILE A 99 -8.05 -22.74 4.51
N GLN A 100 -8.40 -23.85 5.18
CA GLN A 100 -8.81 -23.80 6.58
C GLN A 100 -7.68 -23.37 7.53
N CYS A 101 -6.44 -23.75 7.26
CA CYS A 101 -5.28 -23.27 8.00
C CYS A 101 -5.06 -21.78 7.78
N TYR A 102 -5.13 -21.30 6.54
CA TYR A 102 -4.96 -19.88 6.21
C TYR A 102 -6.01 -18.99 6.86
N VAL A 103 -7.27 -19.46 6.98
CA VAL A 103 -8.34 -18.74 7.70
C VAL A 103 -7.95 -18.39 9.14
N LYS A 104 -7.11 -19.20 9.80
CA LYS A 104 -6.66 -18.92 11.18
C LYS A 104 -5.64 -17.78 11.25
N LEU A 105 -4.96 -17.49 10.16
CA LEU A 105 -3.90 -16.47 10.05
C LEU A 105 -4.46 -15.12 9.55
N GLN A 106 -5.61 -15.17 8.88
CA GLN A 106 -6.25 -14.02 8.26
C GLN A 106 -6.53 -12.90 9.26
N HIS A 107 -6.24 -11.68 8.81
CA HIS A 107 -6.59 -10.45 9.51
C HIS A 107 -7.85 -9.83 8.88
N PRO A 108 -8.81 -9.32 9.67
CA PRO A 108 -10.06 -8.76 9.15
C PRO A 108 -9.87 -7.57 8.21
N GLU A 109 -8.77 -6.82 8.36
CA GLU A 109 -8.46 -5.67 7.51
C GLU A 109 -7.90 -6.05 6.13
N GLY A 110 -7.47 -7.30 5.93
CA GLY A 110 -7.02 -7.81 4.63
C GLY A 110 -5.72 -8.60 4.63
N ASP A 111 -5.24 -8.91 3.43
CA ASP A 111 -4.08 -9.76 3.17
C ASP A 111 -2.76 -9.10 3.58
N HIS A 112 -2.58 -7.79 3.36
CA HIS A 112 -1.38 -7.08 3.82
C HIS A 112 -1.19 -7.22 5.34
N PHE A 113 -2.29 -7.13 6.09
CA PHE A 113 -2.28 -7.32 7.54
C PHE A 113 -2.08 -8.80 7.92
N THR A 114 -2.59 -9.72 7.10
CA THR A 114 -2.35 -11.17 7.25
C THR A 114 -0.86 -11.50 7.09
N LEU A 115 -0.14 -10.86 6.17
CA LEU A 115 1.31 -11.02 6.04
C LEU A 115 2.06 -10.58 7.31
N ILE A 116 1.62 -9.49 7.96
CA ILE A 116 2.18 -9.06 9.26
C ILE A 116 1.94 -10.14 10.33
N ASN A 117 0.73 -10.70 10.40
CA ASN A 117 0.41 -11.79 11.34
C ASN A 117 1.35 -12.98 11.16
N ILE A 118 1.52 -13.43 9.91
CA ILE A 118 2.37 -14.57 9.55
C ILE A 118 3.81 -14.31 9.97
N TYR A 119 4.36 -13.15 9.60
CA TYR A 119 5.73 -12.80 9.92
C TYR A 119 5.96 -12.70 11.44
N LYS A 120 5.06 -12.03 12.18
CA LYS A 120 5.17 -11.93 13.64
C LYS A 120 5.10 -13.30 14.33
N ALA A 121 4.22 -14.19 13.88
CA ALA A 121 4.14 -15.56 14.38
C ALA A 121 5.44 -16.33 14.08
N PHE A 122 5.98 -16.20 12.87
CA PHE A 122 7.25 -16.82 12.49
C PHE A 122 8.42 -16.34 13.36
N LYS A 123 8.55 -15.03 13.59
CA LYS A 123 9.59 -14.46 14.46
C LYS A 123 9.46 -14.90 15.93
N GLN A 124 8.24 -15.08 16.43
CA GLN A 124 8.02 -15.59 17.78
C GLN A 124 8.51 -17.04 17.92
N LEU A 125 8.28 -17.87 16.91
CA LEU A 125 8.74 -19.26 16.90
C LEU A 125 10.26 -19.36 16.83
N GLN A 126 10.92 -18.50 16.06
CA GLN A 126 12.39 -18.42 16.00
C GLN A 126 13.03 -18.10 17.35
N GLN A 127 12.30 -17.46 18.26
CA GLN A 127 12.77 -17.14 19.61
C GLN A 127 12.52 -18.29 20.61
N ASP A 128 11.64 -19.23 20.29
CA ASP A 128 11.33 -20.37 21.14
C ASP A 128 12.21 -21.59 20.78
N PRO A 129 13.17 -21.97 21.64
CA PRO A 129 14.08 -23.08 21.36
C PRO A 129 13.39 -24.45 21.33
N TYR A 130 12.13 -24.57 21.76
CA TYR A 130 11.38 -25.82 21.76
C TYR A 130 10.47 -25.98 20.53
N CYS A 131 10.30 -24.92 19.74
CA CYS A 131 9.49 -24.95 18.53
C CYS A 131 10.34 -25.30 17.29
N ASN A 132 9.77 -26.11 16.40
CA ASN A 132 10.35 -26.36 15.08
C ASN A 132 9.61 -25.51 14.05
N GLU A 133 10.27 -24.46 13.57
CA GLU A 133 9.74 -23.51 12.59
C GLU A 133 9.40 -24.17 11.24
N GLU A 134 10.20 -25.12 10.77
CA GLU A 134 9.94 -25.85 9.51
C GLU A 134 8.66 -26.66 9.63
N ARG A 135 8.47 -27.34 10.76
CA ARG A 135 7.27 -28.13 11.04
C ARG A 135 6.04 -27.23 11.14
N TRP A 136 6.14 -26.08 11.80
CA TRP A 136 5.05 -25.11 11.84
C TRP A 136 4.66 -24.60 10.45
N CYS A 137 5.66 -24.33 9.59
CA CYS A 137 5.41 -23.96 8.20
C CYS A 137 4.71 -25.08 7.44
N GLN A 138 5.16 -26.34 7.59
CA GLN A 138 4.52 -27.50 6.97
C GLN A 138 3.06 -27.69 7.42
N ASP A 139 2.81 -27.61 8.73
CA ASP A 139 1.47 -27.78 9.33
C ASP A 139 0.48 -26.68 8.85
N LEU A 140 1.00 -25.50 8.47
CA LEU A 140 0.20 -24.38 7.96
C LEU A 140 0.28 -24.21 6.44
N PHE A 141 0.92 -25.11 5.71
CA PHE A 141 1.15 -25.00 4.26
C PHE A 141 1.89 -23.72 3.84
N LEU A 142 2.77 -23.20 4.70
CA LEU A 142 3.64 -22.07 4.42
C LEU A 142 4.99 -22.51 3.86
N ASN A 143 5.61 -21.67 3.05
CA ASN A 143 6.95 -21.88 2.52
C ASN A 143 8.00 -21.30 3.47
N HIS A 144 8.69 -22.17 4.20
CA HIS A 144 9.76 -21.80 5.15
C HIS A 144 10.91 -21.05 4.48
N ALA A 145 11.37 -21.49 3.31
CA ALA A 145 12.45 -20.83 2.59
C ALA A 145 12.07 -19.39 2.18
N ALA A 146 10.83 -19.19 1.76
CA ALA A 146 10.31 -17.85 1.44
C ALA A 146 10.28 -16.94 2.68
N LEU A 147 9.89 -17.47 3.84
CA LEU A 147 9.88 -16.70 5.10
C LEU A 147 11.29 -16.34 5.57
N LEU A 148 12.28 -17.21 5.39
CA LEU A 148 13.69 -16.88 5.64
C LEU A 148 14.20 -15.77 4.73
N VAL A 149 13.83 -15.79 3.44
CA VAL A 149 14.15 -14.71 2.50
C VAL A 149 13.49 -13.40 2.93
N ALA A 150 12.22 -13.44 3.35
CA ALA A 150 11.53 -12.26 3.87
C ALA A 150 12.20 -11.70 5.15
N ASP A 151 12.68 -12.55 6.06
CA ASP A 151 13.40 -12.11 7.28
C ASP A 151 14.74 -11.43 6.95
N ALA A 152 15.47 -11.96 5.96
CA ALA A 152 16.70 -11.35 5.45
C ALA A 152 16.42 -9.97 4.82
N LEU A 153 15.40 -9.88 3.95
CA LEU A 153 14.98 -8.62 3.33
C LEU A 153 14.49 -7.60 4.36
N HIS A 154 13.72 -8.02 5.36
CA HIS A 154 13.29 -7.14 6.46
C HIS A 154 14.50 -6.53 7.18
N SER A 155 15.52 -7.33 7.46
CA SER A 155 16.75 -6.88 8.10
C SER A 155 17.51 -5.88 7.22
N GLU A 156 17.68 -6.19 5.93
CA GLU A 156 18.34 -5.31 4.96
C GLU A 156 17.62 -3.96 4.78
N LEU A 157 16.29 -4.00 4.67
CA LEU A 157 15.46 -2.79 4.59
C LEU A 157 15.58 -1.95 5.86
N THR A 158 15.49 -2.58 7.03
CA THR A 158 15.63 -1.91 8.32
C THR A 158 17.00 -1.23 8.45
N ASP A 159 18.07 -1.90 8.05
CA ASP A 159 19.42 -1.36 8.11
C ASP A 159 19.65 -0.27 7.07
N THR A 160 19.03 -0.39 5.89
CA THR A 160 19.01 0.68 4.89
C THR A 160 18.33 1.93 5.44
N LEU A 161 17.14 1.81 6.06
CA LEU A 161 16.42 2.94 6.67
C LEU A 161 17.25 3.65 7.75
N LYS A 162 17.94 2.89 8.60
CA LYS A 162 18.87 3.45 9.59
C LYS A 162 20.03 4.19 8.94
N ARG A 163 20.64 3.61 7.89
CA ARG A 163 21.77 4.18 7.16
C ARG A 163 21.44 5.52 6.52
N ILE A 164 20.21 5.68 6.02
CA ILE A 164 19.71 6.94 5.43
C ILE A 164 18.98 7.84 6.46
N GLU A 165 19.11 7.52 7.75
CA GLU A 165 18.61 8.31 8.88
C GLU A 165 17.09 8.55 8.90
N LEU A 166 16.30 7.62 8.34
CA LEU A 166 14.86 7.69 8.42
C LEU A 166 14.34 7.17 9.77
N PRO A 167 13.31 7.81 10.35
CA PRO A 167 12.76 7.40 11.64
C PRO A 167 12.09 6.03 11.51
N ILE A 168 12.36 5.13 12.46
CA ILE A 168 11.67 3.84 12.56
C ILE A 168 10.75 3.88 13.78
N SER A 169 9.45 3.84 13.53
CA SER A 169 8.44 3.85 14.60
C SER A 169 8.47 2.55 15.41
N ALA A 170 8.08 2.64 16.68
CA ALA A 170 7.91 1.45 17.51
C ALA A 170 6.72 0.60 17.03
N PRO A 171 6.78 -0.74 17.13
CA PRO A 171 5.68 -1.61 16.72
C PRO A 171 4.38 -1.30 17.48
N ALA A 172 3.30 -1.03 16.74
CA ALA A 172 1.98 -0.64 17.30
C ALA A 172 0.81 -1.41 16.69
N PHE A 173 1.10 -2.51 15.98
CA PHE A 173 0.11 -3.37 15.34
C PHE A 173 -1.01 -3.83 16.28
N GLY A 174 -2.24 -3.84 15.76
CA GLY A 174 -3.46 -4.14 16.50
C GLY A 174 -4.16 -2.91 17.08
N SER A 175 -3.49 -1.76 17.18
CA SER A 175 -4.17 -0.50 17.53
C SER A 175 -4.95 0.08 16.36
N ARG A 176 -6.11 0.69 16.64
CA ARG A 176 -6.97 1.31 15.61
C ARG A 176 -6.23 2.39 14.80
N THR A 177 -5.44 3.21 15.48
CA THR A 177 -4.65 4.27 14.83
C THR A 177 -3.62 3.67 13.88
N ASN A 178 -2.90 2.64 14.31
CA ASN A 178 -1.90 1.98 13.46
C ASN A 178 -2.54 1.32 12.23
N THR A 179 -3.72 0.73 12.36
CA THR A 179 -4.47 0.18 11.22
C THR A 179 -4.74 1.24 10.15
N ILE A 180 -5.24 2.42 10.56
CA ILE A 180 -5.50 3.53 9.64
C ILE A 180 -4.18 4.02 9.02
N ASN A 181 -3.12 4.13 9.82
CA ASN A 181 -1.82 4.59 9.35
C ASN A 181 -1.19 3.65 8.32
N ILE A 182 -1.29 2.32 8.52
CA ILE A 182 -0.86 1.32 7.52
C ILE A 182 -1.63 1.51 6.21
N LYS A 183 -2.97 1.65 6.27
CA LYS A 183 -3.78 1.85 5.06
C LYS A 183 -3.40 3.13 4.32
N ARG A 184 -3.15 4.23 5.05
CA ARG A 184 -2.68 5.48 4.47
C ARG A 184 -1.31 5.32 3.80
N ALA A 185 -0.36 4.64 4.45
CA ALA A 185 0.94 4.35 3.86
C ALA A 185 0.83 3.48 2.60
N LEU A 186 -0.01 2.45 2.61
CA LEU A 186 -0.29 1.62 1.43
C LEU A 186 -0.88 2.47 0.30
N LEU A 187 -1.90 3.28 0.59
CA LEU A 187 -2.54 4.17 -0.39
C LEU A 187 -1.56 5.21 -0.95
N ALA A 188 -0.58 5.70 -0.17
CA ALA A 188 0.40 6.66 -0.65
C ALA A 188 1.28 6.13 -1.80
N GLY A 189 1.56 4.82 -1.83
CA GLY A 189 2.35 4.18 -2.89
C GLY A 189 1.51 3.45 -3.94
N PHE A 190 0.38 2.87 -3.52
CA PHE A 190 -0.43 1.97 -4.33
C PHE A 190 -1.81 2.55 -4.70
N PHE A 191 -2.00 3.87 -4.68
CA PHE A 191 -3.25 4.52 -5.14
C PHE A 191 -3.60 4.20 -6.61
N MET A 192 -2.62 3.78 -7.41
CA MET A 192 -2.85 3.35 -8.81
C MET A 192 -3.46 1.94 -8.92
N GLN A 193 -3.41 1.15 -7.84
CA GLN A 193 -3.87 -0.24 -7.77
C GLN A 193 -5.11 -0.36 -6.86
N VAL A 194 -6.16 0.36 -7.23
CA VAL A 194 -7.44 0.33 -6.54
C VAL A 194 -8.52 -0.21 -7.46
N ALA A 195 -9.41 -1.03 -6.91
CA ALA A 195 -10.55 -1.58 -7.61
C ALA A 195 -11.83 -1.48 -6.78
N ARG A 196 -12.97 -1.45 -7.46
CA ARG A 196 -14.30 -1.35 -6.85
C ARG A 196 -15.22 -2.45 -7.35
N ASP A 197 -15.94 -3.12 -6.45
CA ASP A 197 -17.06 -3.97 -6.79
C ASP A 197 -18.32 -3.10 -6.96
N VAL A 198 -18.85 -3.02 -8.19
CA VAL A 198 -19.96 -2.09 -8.52
C VAL A 198 -21.32 -2.69 -8.21
N ASP A 199 -21.47 -4.01 -8.37
CA ASP A 199 -22.75 -4.71 -8.28
C ASP A 199 -22.82 -5.70 -7.10
N GLY A 200 -21.73 -5.82 -6.32
CA GLY A 200 -21.65 -6.74 -5.19
C GLY A 200 -21.51 -8.20 -5.62
N SER A 201 -21.22 -8.44 -6.91
CA SER A 201 -21.07 -9.78 -7.48
C SER A 201 -19.67 -10.36 -7.30
N GLY A 202 -18.72 -9.57 -6.77
CA GLY A 202 -17.31 -9.93 -6.67
C GLY A 202 -16.51 -9.69 -7.95
N ASN A 203 -17.06 -8.90 -8.88
CA ASN A 203 -16.38 -8.45 -10.10
C ASN A 203 -15.83 -7.04 -9.88
N TYR A 204 -14.52 -6.94 -9.68
CA TYR A 204 -13.86 -5.69 -9.32
C TYR A 204 -13.39 -4.93 -10.54
N PHE A 205 -13.89 -3.70 -10.71
CA PHE A 205 -13.44 -2.77 -11.73
C PHE A 205 -12.21 -2.00 -11.26
N ILE A 206 -11.09 -2.17 -11.96
CA ILE A 206 -9.86 -1.43 -11.69
C ILE A 206 -9.99 0.00 -12.20
N LEU A 207 -9.69 0.97 -11.33
CA LEU A 207 -9.93 2.39 -11.57
C LEU A 207 -9.16 2.94 -12.77
N THR A 208 -7.89 2.54 -12.95
CA THR A 208 -6.98 3.16 -13.92
C THR A 208 -7.25 2.77 -15.37
N HIS A 209 -7.62 1.51 -15.63
CA HIS A 209 -7.69 0.96 -16.99
C HIS A 209 -9.02 0.27 -17.32
N LYS A 210 -10.05 0.36 -16.45
CA LYS A 210 -11.41 -0.19 -16.66
C LYS A 210 -11.47 -1.71 -16.91
N HIS A 211 -10.44 -2.43 -16.51
CA HIS A 211 -10.45 -3.89 -16.55
C HIS A 211 -11.21 -4.43 -15.34
N VAL A 212 -11.91 -5.56 -15.55
CA VAL A 212 -12.59 -6.29 -14.49
C VAL A 212 -11.73 -7.46 -14.08
N ALA A 213 -11.58 -7.71 -12.79
CA ALA A 213 -10.86 -8.86 -12.24
C ALA A 213 -11.60 -9.44 -11.04
N GLN A 214 -11.32 -10.69 -10.71
CA GLN A 214 -11.91 -11.37 -9.55
C GLN A 214 -10.90 -11.44 -8.39
N ILE A 215 -11.40 -11.61 -7.17
CA ILE A 215 -10.52 -11.83 -6.03
C ILE A 215 -9.92 -13.22 -6.08
N HIS A 216 -8.61 -13.34 -5.88
CA HIS A 216 -7.95 -14.64 -5.82
C HIS A 216 -8.51 -15.49 -4.64
N PRO A 217 -8.80 -16.79 -4.82
CA PRO A 217 -9.45 -17.63 -3.80
C PRO A 217 -8.72 -17.74 -2.46
N LEU A 218 -7.39 -17.58 -2.45
CA LEU A 218 -6.59 -17.63 -1.21
C LEU A 218 -6.60 -16.32 -0.42
N SER A 219 -7.13 -15.23 -0.98
CA SER A 219 -7.30 -13.98 -0.25
C SER A 219 -8.24 -14.18 0.95
N ALA A 220 -8.07 -13.37 2.00
CA ALA A 220 -9.00 -13.26 3.12
C ALA A 220 -10.46 -13.06 2.67
N TYR A 221 -10.66 -12.43 1.51
CA TYR A 221 -11.96 -12.18 0.93
C TYR A 221 -12.44 -13.30 -0.02
N GLY A 222 -11.58 -14.25 -0.40
CA GLY A 222 -11.81 -15.23 -1.48
C GLY A 222 -12.49 -16.54 -1.06
N ALA A 223 -12.45 -16.94 0.21
CA ALA A 223 -12.86 -18.30 0.62
C ALA A 223 -14.16 -18.42 1.43
N LYS A 224 -14.81 -17.31 1.84
CA LYS A 224 -16.06 -17.39 2.63
C LYS A 224 -17.05 -16.26 2.33
N SER A 225 -18.08 -16.67 1.57
CA SER A 225 -19.50 -16.43 1.84
C SER A 225 -20.13 -15.11 1.34
N PRO A 226 -21.18 -15.16 0.50
CA PRO A 226 -22.07 -14.03 0.19
C PRO A 226 -22.90 -13.52 1.41
N LYS A 227 -22.39 -13.70 2.64
CA LYS A 227 -23.02 -13.28 3.90
C LYS A 227 -22.13 -12.38 4.77
N LEU A 228 -20.84 -12.24 4.46
CA LEU A 228 -19.97 -11.21 5.02
C LEU A 228 -19.50 -10.38 3.81
N GLY A 229 -20.24 -9.30 3.51
CA GLY A 229 -20.13 -8.59 2.23
C GLY A 229 -18.69 -8.35 1.80
N LEU A 230 -18.40 -8.67 0.54
CA LEU A 230 -17.15 -8.30 -0.09
C LEU A 230 -16.96 -6.78 0.05
N PRO A 231 -15.74 -6.31 0.38
CA PRO A 231 -15.48 -4.88 0.49
C PRO A 231 -15.73 -4.19 -0.86
N GLU A 232 -16.57 -3.15 -0.87
CA GLU A 232 -16.86 -2.43 -2.11
C GLU A 232 -15.58 -1.83 -2.73
N TRP A 233 -14.64 -1.36 -1.90
CA TRP A 233 -13.40 -0.74 -2.33
C TRP A 233 -12.19 -1.50 -1.76
N VAL A 234 -11.26 -1.85 -2.65
CA VAL A 234 -10.05 -2.59 -2.30
C VAL A 234 -8.82 -1.98 -2.95
N LEU A 235 -7.73 -2.00 -2.19
CA LEU A 235 -6.37 -1.87 -2.70
C LEU A 235 -5.84 -3.28 -2.96
N PHE A 236 -5.19 -3.49 -4.10
CA PHE A 236 -4.52 -4.76 -4.46
C PHE A 236 -3.04 -4.53 -4.71
N HIS A 237 -2.23 -5.58 -4.59
CA HIS A 237 -0.78 -5.50 -4.89
C HIS A 237 -0.43 -6.05 -6.27
N GLU A 238 -1.04 -7.16 -6.66
CA GLU A 238 -0.74 -7.84 -7.92
C GLU A 238 -2.02 -8.15 -8.70
N HIS A 239 -1.95 -7.95 -10.02
CA HIS A 239 -2.99 -8.35 -10.97
C HIS A 239 -2.39 -9.31 -11.99
N THR A 240 -2.91 -10.53 -12.06
CA THR A 240 -2.42 -11.55 -13.00
C THR A 240 -3.41 -11.77 -14.14
N PHE A 241 -3.01 -11.47 -15.38
CA PHE A 241 -3.86 -11.61 -16.58
C PHE A 241 -4.02 -13.06 -17.06
N SER A 242 -3.00 -13.90 -16.91
CA SER A 242 -2.82 -15.11 -17.72
C SER A 242 -3.55 -16.35 -17.22
N GLU A 243 -3.69 -16.54 -15.91
CA GLU A 243 -4.20 -17.81 -15.37
C GLU A 243 -5.60 -17.72 -14.76
N ASP A 244 -5.99 -16.59 -14.16
CA ASP A 244 -7.32 -16.45 -13.53
C ASP A 244 -7.90 -15.02 -13.55
N ASN A 245 -7.26 -14.07 -14.24
CA ASN A 245 -7.62 -12.63 -14.22
C ASN A 245 -8.00 -12.15 -12.81
N CYS A 246 -7.08 -12.32 -11.87
CA CYS A 246 -7.35 -12.17 -10.45
C CYS A 246 -6.49 -11.10 -9.79
N LEU A 247 -7.08 -10.47 -8.77
CA LEU A 247 -6.41 -9.55 -7.85
C LEU A 247 -5.89 -10.35 -6.65
N ARG A 248 -4.62 -10.13 -6.32
CA ARG A 248 -3.91 -10.78 -5.22
C ARG A 248 -3.46 -9.75 -4.19
N THR A 249 -3.40 -10.20 -2.94
CA THR A 249 -3.06 -9.41 -1.76
C THR A 249 -3.90 -8.15 -1.65
N LEU A 250 -5.08 -8.30 -1.07
CA LEU A 250 -6.10 -7.26 -1.01
C LEU A 250 -6.19 -6.62 0.37
N THR A 251 -6.60 -5.36 0.44
CA THR A 251 -6.92 -4.68 1.69
C THR A 251 -8.11 -3.78 1.48
N HIS A 252 -9.09 -3.89 2.35
CA HIS A 252 -10.27 -3.03 2.34
C HIS A 252 -9.85 -1.58 2.65
N ILE A 253 -10.30 -0.67 1.81
CA ILE A 253 -10.12 0.78 1.97
C ILE A 253 -11.49 1.46 1.88
N THR A 254 -11.60 2.70 2.38
CA THR A 254 -12.78 3.53 2.12
C THR A 254 -12.50 4.54 1.00
N PRO A 255 -13.54 5.02 0.28
CA PRO A 255 -13.35 6.06 -0.72
C PRO A 255 -12.84 7.37 -0.11
N GLU A 256 -13.18 7.69 1.14
CA GLU A 256 -12.62 8.84 1.86
C GLU A 256 -11.11 8.69 2.11
N GLU A 257 -10.65 7.50 2.51
CA GLU A 257 -9.21 7.23 2.70
C GLU A 257 -8.46 7.40 1.37
N PHE A 258 -9.05 6.92 0.26
CA PHE A 258 -8.47 7.10 -1.06
C PHE A 258 -8.37 8.58 -1.46
N VAL A 259 -9.45 9.34 -1.34
CA VAL A 259 -9.50 10.77 -1.73
C VAL A 259 -8.51 11.62 -0.91
N GLN A 260 -8.31 11.28 0.37
CA GLN A 260 -7.35 11.98 1.24
C GLN A 260 -5.88 11.74 0.83
N MET A 261 -5.59 10.59 0.23
CA MET A 261 -4.22 10.16 -0.06
C MET A 261 -3.82 10.38 -1.53
N VAL A 262 -4.78 10.41 -2.44
CA VAL A 262 -4.52 10.44 -3.88
C VAL A 262 -4.00 11.81 -4.35
N PRO A 263 -2.93 11.85 -5.17
CA PRO A 263 -2.50 13.09 -5.80
C PRO A 263 -3.60 13.67 -6.71
N GLN A 264 -3.84 14.98 -6.62
CA GLN A 264 -4.90 15.64 -7.41
C GLN A 264 -4.70 15.43 -8.92
N TYR A 265 -3.45 15.50 -9.39
CA TYR A 265 -3.13 15.31 -10.81
C TYR A 265 -3.54 13.92 -11.31
N PHE A 266 -3.20 12.86 -10.56
CA PHE A 266 -3.65 11.49 -10.86
C PHE A 266 -5.18 11.39 -10.87
N PHE A 267 -5.84 11.98 -9.87
CA PHE A 267 -7.30 11.92 -9.76
C PHE A 267 -8.01 12.52 -10.98
N TYR A 268 -7.51 13.65 -11.51
CA TYR A 268 -8.08 14.26 -12.71
C TYR A 268 -7.89 13.38 -13.96
N ASN A 269 -6.76 12.67 -14.05
CA ASN A 269 -6.44 11.79 -15.17
C ASN A 269 -7.17 10.43 -15.12
N LEU A 270 -7.84 10.08 -14.01
CA LEU A 270 -8.69 8.89 -13.96
C LEU A 270 -9.74 8.89 -15.07
N PRO A 271 -10.04 7.75 -15.70
CA PRO A 271 -11.01 7.72 -16.76
C PRO A 271 -12.44 7.85 -16.21
N SER A 272 -13.34 8.48 -16.99
CA SER A 272 -14.73 8.68 -16.56
C SER A 272 -15.43 7.35 -16.25
N SER A 273 -16.02 7.27 -15.06
CA SER A 273 -16.68 6.10 -14.50
C SER A 273 -17.57 6.51 -13.32
N GLU A 274 -18.54 5.66 -12.96
CA GLU A 274 -19.36 5.85 -11.75
C GLU A 274 -18.49 5.97 -10.49
N SER A 275 -17.41 5.17 -10.39
CA SER A 275 -16.43 5.26 -9.31
C SER A 275 -15.80 6.65 -9.22
N LYS A 276 -15.42 7.26 -10.36
CA LYS A 276 -14.87 8.62 -10.39
C LYS A 276 -15.91 9.65 -9.93
N ASP A 277 -17.16 9.50 -10.34
CA ASP A 277 -18.25 10.42 -9.95
C ASP A 277 -18.52 10.38 -8.44
N ILE A 278 -18.51 9.19 -7.84
CA ILE A 278 -18.63 9.00 -6.39
C ILE A 278 -17.48 9.71 -5.66
N LEU A 279 -16.24 9.46 -6.09
CA LEU A 279 -15.06 10.08 -5.47
C LEU A 279 -15.07 11.61 -5.63
N GLN A 280 -15.50 12.12 -6.79
CA GLN A 280 -15.62 13.56 -7.03
C GLN A 280 -16.67 14.19 -6.11
N SER A 281 -17.78 13.50 -5.84
CA SER A 281 -18.81 13.98 -4.91
C SER A 281 -18.28 14.11 -3.48
N ILE A 282 -17.43 13.17 -3.05
CA ILE A 282 -16.77 13.18 -1.74
C ILE A 282 -15.79 14.35 -1.65
N LEU A 283 -14.94 14.54 -2.66
CA LEU A 283 -14.00 15.65 -2.73
C LEU A 283 -14.72 17.02 -2.64
N ASN A 284 -15.82 17.19 -3.37
CA ASN A 284 -16.61 18.42 -3.35
C ASN A 284 -17.24 18.68 -1.97
N ARG A 285 -17.69 17.62 -1.29
CA ARG A 285 -18.25 17.70 0.07
C ARG A 285 -17.19 18.15 1.07
N GLU A 286 -15.98 17.58 1.03
CA GLU A 286 -14.87 17.96 1.91
C GLU A 286 -14.42 19.42 1.70
N ALA A 287 -14.35 19.86 0.44
CA ALA A 287 -14.04 21.25 0.10
C ALA A 287 -15.08 22.23 0.69
N SER A 288 -16.37 21.88 0.61
CA SER A 288 -17.46 22.71 1.16
C SER A 288 -17.44 22.81 2.69
N LEU A 289 -17.05 21.74 3.39
CA LEU A 289 -16.89 21.72 4.84
C LEU A 289 -15.70 22.57 5.28
N CYS A 290 -14.59 22.53 4.54
CA CYS A 290 -13.42 23.38 4.80
C CYS A 290 -13.73 24.87 4.64
N GLN A 291 -14.56 25.24 3.66
CA GLN A 291 -14.99 26.64 3.48
C GLN A 291 -15.90 27.12 4.62
N LYS A 292 -16.83 26.28 5.09
CA LYS A 292 -17.70 26.60 6.25
C LYS A 292 -16.94 26.67 7.58
N GLY A 293 -15.90 25.86 7.75
CA GLY A 293 -15.03 25.91 8.92
C GLY A 293 -14.16 27.18 8.99
N LYS A 294 -13.78 27.74 7.84
CA LYS A 294 -13.08 29.03 7.75
C LYS A 294 -13.99 30.22 8.06
N SER A 295 -15.26 30.19 7.65
CA SER A 295 -16.24 31.26 7.97
C SER A 295 -16.68 31.33 9.43
N HIS A 296 -16.46 30.29 10.24
CA HIS A 296 -16.78 30.29 11.67
C HIS A 296 -15.62 30.68 12.59
N LYS A 297 -14.41 30.89 12.06
CA LYS A 297 -13.24 31.36 12.83
C LYS A 297 -13.00 32.87 12.73
N GLU A 298 -13.82 33.60 11.96
CA GLU A 298 -13.86 35.05 11.97
C GLU A 298 -15.13 35.50 12.70
N THR A 299 -15.01 35.78 14.00
CA THR A 299 -15.94 36.65 14.72
C THR A 299 -15.17 37.79 15.39
N PRO A 300 -15.84 38.95 15.52
CA PRO A 300 -15.21 40.27 15.42
C PRO A 300 -14.64 40.76 16.75
N GLU A 301 -13.60 41.58 16.67
CA GLU A 301 -13.06 42.33 17.80
C GLU A 301 -14.17 43.12 18.50
N ASP A 302 -14.35 42.84 19.79
CA ASP A 302 -15.29 43.51 20.69
C ASP A 302 -14.93 45.00 20.80
N GLN A 303 -15.87 45.85 20.40
CA GLN A 303 -15.91 47.24 20.78
C GLN A 303 -16.12 47.35 22.29
N THR A 304 -15.05 47.68 23.02
CA THR A 304 -15.17 48.25 24.37
C THR A 304 -14.62 49.66 24.37
N THR A 305 -15.53 50.63 24.26
CA THR A 305 -15.31 51.99 24.73
C THR A 305 -15.29 52.00 26.26
N ASP A 306 -14.19 52.43 26.88
CA ASP A 306 -14.28 53.60 27.77
C ASP A 306 -12.93 54.29 28.06
N ARG A 307 -13.04 55.60 28.27
CA ARG A 307 -11.99 56.62 28.45
C ARG A 307 -11.21 56.48 29.77
N CYS A 308 -9.92 56.84 29.79
CA CYS A 308 -9.42 57.99 30.57
C CYS A 308 -7.94 58.35 30.31
N VAL A 309 -7.63 59.61 30.56
CA VAL A 309 -6.45 60.41 30.17
C VAL A 309 -5.31 60.36 31.22
N ILE A 310 -4.13 60.82 30.79
CA ILE A 310 -2.95 61.42 31.47
C ILE A 310 -1.70 60.57 31.17
N GLN A 311 -0.69 61.04 30.42
CA GLN A 311 -0.05 62.35 30.43
C GLN A 311 0.35 62.83 29.02
#